data_AF-A0A529NIE1-F1
#
_entry.id   AF-A0A529NIE1-F1
#
_cell.length_a   1.000
_cell.length_b   1.000
_cell.length_c   1.000
_cell.angle_alpha   90.00
_cell.angle_beta   90.00
_cell.angle_gamma   90.00
#
_symmetry.space_group_name_H-M   'P 1'
#
loop_
_entity.id
_entity.type
_entity.pdbx_description
1 polymer ?
#
loop_
_entity_poly.entity_id
_entity_poly.type
_entity_poly.pdbx_seq_one_letter_code
_entity_poly.pdbx_strand_id
1 'polypeptide(L)' 'MSARSGGRDARQKLRSDRTVTYLPSLERGLPYMDLLSPDDLLRLHNISMQILEEIGIEFRDDEAVEMW' A
#
# COMPACT_ATOMS: atom_id res chain seq x y z
N MET A 1 57.40 -19.32 -11.27
CA MET A 1 56.46 -19.17 -12.42
C MET A 1 55.12 -18.71 -11.87
N SER A 2 54.76 -17.44 -12.10
CA SER A 2 53.54 -16.83 -11.57
C SER A 2 52.33 -17.24 -12.41
N ALA A 3 51.48 -18.11 -11.87
CA ALA A 3 50.23 -18.50 -12.52
C ALA A 3 49.19 -17.38 -12.36
N ARG A 4 48.60 -16.97 -13.48
CA ARG A 4 47.66 -15.84 -13.66
C ARG A 4 46.32 -16.13 -12.92
N SER A 5 46.27 -16.01 -11.60
CA SER A 5 45.08 -16.37 -10.81
C SER A 5 43.99 -15.28 -10.72
N GLY A 6 44.29 -14.04 -11.12
CA GLY A 6 43.37 -12.90 -10.94
C GLY A 6 42.12 -12.90 -11.84
N GLY A 7 42.08 -13.70 -12.91
CA GLY A 7 40.96 -13.68 -13.87
C GLY A 7 39.66 -14.29 -13.34
N ARG A 8 39.72 -15.21 -12.37
CA ARG A 8 38.52 -15.74 -11.70
C ARG A 8 37.98 -14.71 -10.71
N ASP A 9 38.87 -14.10 -9.93
CA ASP A 9 38.52 -13.10 -8.93
C ASP A 9 37.92 -11.84 -9.56
N ALA A 10 38.49 -11.37 -10.69
CA ALA A 10 37.92 -10.28 -11.48
C ALA A 10 36.51 -10.60 -12.01
N ARG A 11 36.26 -11.83 -12.47
CA ARG A 11 34.93 -12.27 -12.94
C ARG A 11 33.93 -12.43 -11.79
N GLN A 12 34.39 -12.86 -10.62
CA GLN A 12 33.57 -12.93 -9.41
C GLN A 12 33.16 -11.53 -8.96
N LYS A 13 34.12 -10.59 -8.90
CA LYS A 13 33.89 -9.20 -8.54
C LYS A 13 32.90 -8.52 -9.48
N LEU A 14 33.05 -8.69 -10.80
CA LEU A 14 32.10 -8.17 -11.81
C LEU A 14 30.68 -8.74 -11.67
N ARG A 15 30.53 -9.98 -11.16
CA ARG A 15 29.20 -10.57 -10.91
C ARG A 15 28.58 -10.10 -9.60
N SER A 16 29.41 -9.90 -8.57
CA SER A 16 28.96 -9.41 -7.27
C SER A 16 28.70 -7.91 -7.24
N ASP A 17 29.31 -7.14 -8.15
CA ASP A 17 29.18 -5.67 -8.25
C ASP A 17 27.88 -5.25 -8.97
N ARG A 18 26.81 -6.02 -8.75
CA ARG A 18 25.49 -5.71 -9.30
C ARG A 18 24.76 -4.84 -8.29
N THR A 19 24.95 -3.54 -8.42
CA THR A 19 24.14 -2.56 -7.67
C THR A 19 22.67 -2.77 -8.03
N VAL A 20 21.86 -3.14 -7.04
CA VAL A 20 20.40 -3.21 -7.20
C VAL A 20 19.89 -1.79 -7.09
N THR A 21 19.65 -1.16 -8.25
CA THR A 21 18.98 0.14 -8.29
C THR A 21 17.49 -0.08 -8.10
N TYR A 22 16.95 0.41 -6.98
CA TYR A 22 15.52 0.42 -6.74
C TYR A 22 14.87 1.56 -7.53
N LEU A 23 13.68 1.29 -8.06
CA LEU A 23 12.84 2.34 -8.61
C LEU A 23 12.32 3.22 -7.46
N PRO A 24 12.08 4.52 -7.72
CA PRO A 24 11.42 5.38 -6.75
C PRO A 24 10.01 4.87 -6.41
N SER A 25 9.39 5.43 -5.38
CA SER A 25 7.99 5.15 -5.05
C SER A 25 7.11 5.35 -6.27
N LEU A 26 6.20 4.42 -6.51
CA LEU A 26 5.26 4.48 -7.62
C LEU A 26 4.27 5.63 -7.42
N GLU A 27 4.27 6.58 -8.36
CA GLU A 27 3.19 7.56 -8.48
C GLU A 27 2.14 7.03 -9.44
N ARG A 28 0.87 7.06 -9.02
CA ARG A 28 -0.24 6.55 -9.82
C ARG A 28 -0.55 7.50 -10.98
N GLY A 29 -0.24 7.08 -12.20
CA GLY A 29 -0.54 7.84 -13.44
C GLY A 29 -1.86 7.47 -14.14
N LEU A 30 -2.66 6.58 -13.56
CA LEU A 30 -3.94 6.13 -14.14
C LEU A 30 -5.13 6.81 -13.43
N PRO A 31 -6.27 7.04 -14.10
CA PRO A 31 -7.47 7.56 -13.47
C PRO A 31 -8.12 6.51 -12.55
N TYR A 32 -8.87 6.93 -11.54
CA TYR A 32 -9.70 6.03 -10.74
C TYR A 32 -10.86 5.49 -11.58
N MET A 33 -11.25 4.25 -11.31
CA MET A 33 -12.42 3.62 -11.90
C MET A 33 -13.44 3.44 -10.79
N ASP A 34 -14.60 4.04 -10.98
CA ASP A 34 -15.71 3.86 -10.05
C ASP A 34 -16.43 2.55 -10.37
N LEU A 35 -16.55 1.69 -9.36
CA LEU A 35 -17.24 0.39 -9.47
C LEU A 35 -18.76 0.53 -9.27
N LEU A 36 -19.19 1.63 -8.65
CA LEU A 36 -20.57 1.90 -8.29
C LEU A 36 -21.07 3.12 -9.07
N SER A 37 -22.35 3.09 -9.44
CA SER A 37 -23.00 4.29 -9.95
C SER A 37 -23.21 5.32 -8.83
N PRO A 38 -23.45 6.60 -9.16
CA PRO A 38 -23.79 7.61 -8.15
C PRO A 38 -25.01 7.23 -7.29
N ASP A 39 -26.02 6.59 -7.89
CA ASP A 39 -27.22 6.17 -7.17
C ASP A 39 -26.95 5.01 -6.20
N ASP A 40 -26.07 4.07 -6.59
CA ASP A 40 -25.63 2.98 -5.70
C ASP A 40 -24.84 3.52 -4.51
N LEU A 41 -23.99 4.53 -4.76
CA LEU A 41 -23.24 5.19 -3.70
C LEU A 41 -24.18 5.92 -2.72
N LEU A 42 -25.20 6.61 -3.23
CA LEU A 42 -26.19 7.27 -2.40
C LEU A 42 -27.01 6.26 -1.58
N ARG A 43 -27.37 5.12 -2.18
CA ARG A 43 -28.04 4.03 -1.46
C ARG A 43 -27.17 3.51 -0.31
N LEU A 44 -25.89 3.25 -0.57
CA LEU A 44 -24.95 2.80 0.46
C LEU A 44 -24.81 3.83 1.57
N HIS A 45 -24.73 5.12 1.23
CA HIS A 45 -24.70 6.20 2.20
C HIS A 45 -25.94 6.21 3.10
N ASN A 46 -27.14 6.14 2.51
CA ASN A 46 -28.39 6.16 3.27
C ASN A 46 -28.51 4.96 4.23
N ILE A 47 -28.14 3.76 3.78
CA ILE A 47 -28.13 2.57 4.64
C ILE A 47 -27.10 2.74 5.77
N SER A 48 -25.94 3.31 5.47
CA SER A 48 -24.91 3.56 6.49
C SER A 48 -25.43 4.53 7.56
N MET A 49 -26.10 5.61 7.16
CA MET A 49 -26.72 6.55 8.10
C MET A 49 -27.81 5.88 8.94
N GLN A 50 -28.66 5.06 8.31
CA GLN A 50 -29.68 4.29 9.02
C GLN A 50 -29.05 3.38 10.08
N ILE A 51 -27.94 2.70 9.77
CA ILE A 51 -27.22 1.87 10.75
C ILE A 51 -26.71 2.74 11.91
N LEU A 52 -26.10 3.89 11.63
CA LEU A 52 -25.56 4.76 12.68
C LEU A 52 -26.66 5.31 13.60
N GLU A 53 -27.84 5.63 13.06
CA GLU A 53 -28.94 6.25 13.81
C GLU A 53 -29.81 5.23 14.54
N GLU A 54 -30.14 4.10 13.90
CA GLU A 54 -31.09 3.11 14.43
C GLU A 54 -30.41 1.98 15.21
N ILE A 55 -29.17 1.63 14.86
CA ILE A 55 -28.41 0.54 15.50
C ILE A 55 -27.30 1.11 16.40
N GLY A 56 -26.56 2.11 15.90
CA GLY A 56 -25.46 2.72 16.61
C GLY A 56 -24.15 1.91 16.58
N ILE A 57 -23.16 2.40 17.32
CA ILE A 57 -21.84 1.78 17.50
C ILE A 57 -21.54 1.70 19.00
N GLU A 58 -20.98 0.58 19.44
CA GLU A 58 -20.52 0.39 20.82
C GLU A 58 -19.16 1.06 21.03
N PHE A 59 -19.10 2.03 21.94
CA PHE A 59 -17.85 2.57 22.48
C PHE A 59 -17.41 1.73 23.68
N ARG A 60 -16.28 1.04 23.55
CA ARG A 60 -15.73 0.15 24.59
C ARG A 60 -14.73 0.83 25.51
N ASP A 61 -14.61 2.15 25.40
CA ASP A 61 -13.69 2.99 26.14
C ASP A 61 -14.42 4.25 26.59
N ASP A 62 -14.17 4.66 27.84
CA ASP A 62 -14.91 5.74 28.49
C ASP A 62 -14.52 7.12 27.91
N GLU A 63 -13.25 7.31 27.53
CA GLU A 63 -12.79 8.55 26.90
C GLU A 63 -13.41 8.70 25.51
N ALA A 64 -13.51 7.60 24.75
CA ALA A 64 -14.11 7.63 23.43
C ALA A 64 -15.56 8.12 23.48
N VAL A 65 -16.41 7.60 24.37
CA VAL A 65 -17.82 8.03 24.45
C VAL A 65 -17.96 9.48 24.93
N GLU A 66 -17.04 9.99 25.74
CA GLU A 66 -17.04 11.40 26.18
C GLU A 66 -16.69 12.37 25.03
N MET A 67 -15.88 11.93 24.08
CA MET A 67 -15.46 12.75 22.94
C MET A 67 -16.53 12.89 21.84
N TRP A 68 -17.44 11.92 21.74
CA TRP A 68 -18.47 11.86 20.69
C TRP A 68 -19.67 12.78 20.97
#